data_AF-A0A1F7RZW2-F1
#
_entry.id   AF-A0A1F7RZW2-F1
#
_cell.length_a   1.000
_cell.length_b   1.000
_cell.length_c   1.000
_cell.angle_alpha   90.00
_cell.angle_beta   90.00
_cell.angle_gamma   90.00
#
_symmetry.space_group_name_H-M   'P 1'
#
loop_
_entity.id
_entity.type
_entity.pdbx_description
1 polymer ?
#
loop_
_entity_poly.entity_id
_entity_poly.type
_entity_poly.pdbx_seq_one_letter_code
_entity_poly.pdbx_strand_id
1 'polypeptide(L)'
;MKKDKVKIKVVFQGSPKLSHGYGCGLKGDNEAVCFFVDIKQIYCTVSSYILDGLTPGVTIDTTKDTHGFTKDDKTTEIQFPDFDGWDIHCVGIGKYELAVALTKNN
;
A
#
# COMPACT_ATOMS: atom_id res chain seq x y z
N MET A 1 1.88 -14.14 17.15
CA MET A 1 0.98 -13.05 16.68
C MET A 1 0.02 -13.61 15.66
N LYS A 2 -1.29 -13.41 15.85
CA LYS A 2 -2.32 -13.82 14.88
C LYS A 2 -2.30 -12.78 13.75
N LYS A 3 -2.06 -13.22 12.51
CA LYS A 3 -2.19 -12.36 11.32
C LYS A 3 -3.68 -12.31 10.97
N ASP A 4 -4.32 -11.20 11.26
CA ASP A 4 -5.68 -10.97 10.76
C ASP A 4 -5.59 -10.42 9.34
N LYS A 5 -6.37 -11.00 8.42
CA LYS A 5 -6.45 -10.49 7.05
C LYS A 5 -7.32 -9.24 7.08
N VAL A 6 -6.71 -8.10 6.83
CA VAL A 6 -7.42 -6.82 6.72
C VAL A 6 -7.53 -6.46 5.24
N LYS A 7 -8.71 -6.02 4.83
CA LYS A 7 -8.96 -5.67 3.42
C LYS A 7 -8.29 -4.34 3.11
N ILE A 8 -7.72 -4.24 1.92
CA ILE A 8 -7.27 -2.98 1.33
C ILE A 8 -8.16 -2.69 0.13
N LYS A 9 -8.37 -1.42 -0.20
CA LYS A 9 -9.16 -1.05 -1.38
C LYS A 9 -8.21 -0.72 -2.52
N VAL A 10 -8.17 -1.55 -3.55
CA VAL A 10 -7.49 -1.21 -4.80
C VAL A 10 -8.41 -0.28 -5.59
N VAL A 11 -8.07 1.00 -5.64
CA VAL A 11 -8.87 2.03 -6.33
C VAL A 11 -8.68 1.91 -7.83
N PHE A 12 -7.43 1.75 -8.24
CA PHE A 12 -7.05 1.61 -9.63
C PHE A 12 -5.82 0.69 -9.75
N GLN A 13 -5.89 -0.25 -10.69
CA GLN A 13 -4.82 -1.23 -10.92
C GLN A 13 -4.06 -0.88 -12.21
N GLY A 14 -3.02 -0.06 -12.07
CA GLY A 14 -2.06 0.29 -13.11
C GLY A 14 -1.07 -0.83 -13.43
N SER A 15 0.12 -0.46 -13.88
CA SER A 15 1.15 -1.41 -14.30
C SER A 15 1.67 -2.25 -13.13
N PRO A 16 2.01 -1.69 -11.95
CA PRO A 16 2.32 -2.50 -10.77
C PRO A 16 1.09 -3.32 -10.36
N LYS A 17 1.14 -4.63 -10.50
CA LYS A 17 0.03 -5.53 -10.19
C LYS A 17 0.20 -6.06 -8.77
N LEU A 18 -0.84 -5.90 -7.97
CA LEU A 18 -0.94 -6.55 -6.67
C LEU A 18 -1.37 -8.00 -6.88
N SER A 19 -0.87 -8.91 -6.07
CA SER A 19 -1.32 -10.30 -6.11
C SER A 19 -2.74 -10.46 -5.57
N HIS A 20 -3.11 -9.63 -4.60
CA HIS A 20 -4.38 -9.70 -3.88
C HIS A 20 -4.88 -8.30 -3.48
N GLY A 21 -6.21 -8.16 -3.34
CA GLY A 21 -6.84 -6.96 -2.75
C GLY A 21 -6.91 -6.99 -1.23
N TYR A 22 -6.07 -7.78 -0.56
CA TYR A 22 -6.00 -7.84 0.90
C TYR A 22 -4.55 -7.87 1.34
N GLY A 23 -4.25 -7.18 2.44
CA GLY A 23 -2.94 -7.21 3.10
C GLY A 23 -2.98 -8.11 4.33
N CYS A 24 -1.82 -8.59 4.77
CA CYS A 24 -1.71 -9.17 6.11
C CYS A 24 -1.49 -8.04 7.11
N GLY A 25 -2.47 -7.82 8.00
CA GLY A 25 -2.36 -6.87 9.10
C GLY A 25 -1.66 -7.52 10.29
N LEU A 26 -0.53 -6.97 10.73
CA LEU A 26 -0.06 -7.19 12.10
C LEU A 26 -0.67 -6.10 12.98
N LYS A 27 -1.71 -6.46 13.72
CA LYS A 27 -2.26 -5.60 14.76
C LYS A 27 -1.32 -5.68 15.96
N GLY A 28 -0.58 -4.60 16.25
CA GLY A 28 0.26 -4.52 17.45
C GLY A 28 -0.62 -4.35 18.68
N ASP A 29 -1.36 -3.24 18.69
CA ASP A 29 -2.31 -2.77 19.70
C ASP A 29 -3.52 -2.06 19.00
N ASN A 30 -4.33 -1.28 19.71
CA ASN A 30 -5.46 -0.54 19.11
C ASN A 30 -5.04 0.74 18.38
N GLU A 31 -3.73 1.03 18.30
CA GLU A 31 -3.20 2.32 17.82
C GLU A 31 -2.28 2.18 16.61
N ALA A 32 -1.77 0.97 16.32
CA ALA A 32 -0.93 0.73 15.13
C ALA A 32 -1.32 -0.54 14.35
N VAL A 33 -1.22 -0.44 13.02
CA VAL A 33 -1.37 -1.58 12.10
C VAL A 33 -0.30 -1.53 11.01
N CYS A 34 0.23 -2.70 10.64
CA CYS A 34 1.16 -2.83 9.51
C CYS A 34 0.60 -3.80 8.47
N PHE A 35 0.61 -3.40 7.20
CA PHE A 35 0.15 -4.16 6.05
C PHE A 35 1.34 -4.62 5.23
N PHE A 36 1.32 -5.89 4.83
CA PHE A 36 2.20 -6.45 3.81
C PHE A 36 1.35 -6.86 2.60
N VAL A 37 1.73 -6.37 1.42
CA VAL A 37 1.01 -6.58 0.16
C VAL A 37 1.99 -7.08 -0.90
N ASP A 38 1.72 -8.25 -1.45
CA ASP A 38 2.54 -8.82 -2.52
C ASP A 38 2.35 -8.06 -3.85
N ILE A 39 3.46 -7.70 -4.49
CA ILE A 39 3.50 -7.07 -5.81
C ILE A 39 4.18 -8.01 -6.82
N LYS A 40 3.74 -7.97 -8.08
CA LYS A 40 4.25 -8.87 -9.13
C LYS A 40 5.46 -8.30 -9.88
N GLN A 41 5.78 -7.03 -9.68
CA GLN A 41 6.88 -6.34 -10.35
C GLN A 41 7.97 -5.93 -9.37
N ILE A 42 9.19 -5.88 -9.90
CA ILE A 42 10.39 -5.50 -9.16
C ILE A 42 10.81 -4.08 -9.54
N TYR A 43 11.51 -3.38 -8.64
CA TYR A 43 12.01 -2.01 -8.85
C TYR A 43 10.92 -0.95 -9.06
N CYS A 44 9.79 -1.10 -8.36
CA CYS A 44 8.75 -0.08 -8.26
C CYS A 44 9.11 0.95 -7.18
N THR A 45 8.44 2.10 -7.21
CA THR A 45 8.49 3.12 -6.15
C THR A 45 7.13 3.26 -5.49
N VAL A 46 7.12 3.73 -4.23
CA VAL A 46 5.90 3.97 -3.46
C VAL A 46 5.88 5.39 -2.90
N SER A 47 4.71 6.02 -2.95
CA SER A 47 4.42 7.29 -2.27
C SER A 47 3.15 7.16 -1.45
N SER A 48 3.05 7.93 -0.36
CA SER A 48 1.89 7.97 0.54
C SER A 48 1.13 9.28 0.40
N TYR A 49 -0.19 9.24 0.61
CA TYR A 49 -1.06 10.43 0.63
C TYR A 49 -2.23 10.25 1.60
N ILE A 50 -2.87 11.35 1.96
CA ILE A 50 -4.14 11.37 2.68
C ILE A 50 -5.19 12.01 1.75
N LEU A 51 -6.22 11.25 1.37
CA LEU A 51 -7.34 11.75 0.55
C LEU A 51 -8.28 12.59 1.41
N ASP A 52 -8.56 13.81 0.96
CA ASP A 52 -9.47 14.76 1.61
C ASP A 52 -9.18 14.99 3.11
N GLY A 53 -7.92 14.81 3.53
CA GLY A 53 -7.51 14.93 4.93
C GLY A 53 -8.02 13.81 5.84
N LEU A 54 -8.55 12.72 5.28
CA LEU A 54 -9.19 11.64 6.05
C LEU A 54 -8.64 10.25 5.74
N THR A 55 -8.64 9.83 4.48
CA THR A 55 -8.39 8.43 4.12
C THR A 55 -6.93 8.22 3.74
N PRO A 56 -6.17 7.36 4.45
CA PRO A 56 -4.81 7.04 4.06
C PRO A 56 -4.77 6.21 2.77
N GLY A 57 -3.81 6.53 1.91
CA GLY A 57 -3.60 5.82 0.65
C GLY A 57 -2.14 5.82 0.19
N VAL A 58 -1.83 4.91 -0.72
CA VAL A 58 -0.51 4.79 -1.34
C VAL A 58 -0.62 4.63 -2.85
N THR A 59 0.33 5.23 -3.55
CA THR A 59 0.53 5.02 -4.98
C THR A 59 1.78 4.19 -5.21
N ILE A 60 1.71 3.29 -6.20
CA ILE A 60 2.83 2.47 -6.65
C ILE A 60 3.07 2.78 -8.11
N ASP A 61 4.30 3.16 -8.43
CA ASP A 61 4.72 3.56 -9.76
C ASP A 61 5.82 2.64 -10.29
N THR A 62 5.87 2.47 -11.60
CA THR A 62 7.02 1.84 -12.26
C THR A 62 8.12 2.87 -12.46
N THR A 63 9.36 2.41 -12.43
CA THR A 63 10.55 3.18 -12.80
C THR A 63 11.11 2.64 -14.11
N LYS A 64 12.09 3.34 -14.69
CA LYS A 64 12.81 2.86 -15.88
C LYS A 64 13.47 1.49 -15.66
N ASP A 65 13.77 1.15 -14.41
CA ASP A 65 14.40 -0.10 -14.03
C ASP A 65 13.38 -1.20 -13.74
N THR A 66 12.07 -0.88 -13.71
CA THR A 66 11.03 -1.88 -13.50
C THR A 66 11.03 -2.92 -14.60
N HIS A 67 11.00 -4.19 -14.21
CA HIS A 67 10.92 -5.28 -15.17
C HIS A 67 9.58 -5.23 -15.94
N GLY A 68 9.68 -5.11 -17.26
CA GLY A 68 8.50 -4.94 -18.14
C GLY A 68 8.00 -3.50 -18.23
N PHE A 69 8.83 -2.50 -17.88
CA PHE A 69 8.50 -1.08 -17.98
C PHE A 69 8.05 -0.67 -19.38
N THR A 70 6.96 0.10 -19.43
CA THR A 70 6.52 0.80 -20.64
C THR A 70 6.32 2.29 -20.36
N LYS A 71 6.55 3.15 -21.36
CA LYS A 71 6.43 4.61 -21.19
C LYS A 71 5.02 5.07 -20.80
N ASP A 72 4.01 4.26 -21.07
CA ASP A 72 2.60 4.55 -20.80
C ASP A 72 2.09 3.79 -19.56
N ASP A 73 3.01 3.36 -18.69
CA ASP A 73 2.67 2.69 -17.45
C ASP A 73 1.84 3.61 -16.54
N LYS A 74 0.74 3.06 -16.03
CA LYS A 74 -0.13 3.78 -15.10
C LYS A 74 0.22 3.42 -13.66
N THR A 75 0.08 4.38 -12.77
CA THR A 75 0.16 4.21 -11.32
C THR A 75 -0.86 3.20 -10.82
N THR A 76 -0.52 2.41 -9.81
CA THR A 76 -1.49 1.63 -9.04
C THR A 76 -1.80 2.37 -7.75
N GLU A 77 -3.08 2.45 -7.38
CA GLU A 77 -3.54 3.19 -6.22
C GLU A 77 -4.28 2.26 -5.23
N ILE A 78 -3.91 2.36 -3.96
CA ILE A 78 -4.50 1.61 -2.85
C ILE A 78 -4.93 2.59 -1.76
N GLN A 79 -6.10 2.36 -1.19
CA GLN A 79 -6.65 3.10 -0.05
C GLN A 79 -6.95 2.18 1.13
N PHE A 80 -6.96 2.75 2.32
CA PHE A 80 -7.26 2.09 3.59
C PHE A 80 -8.52 2.73 4.25
N PRO A 81 -9.72 2.58 3.65
CA PRO A 81 -10.93 3.26 4.12
C PRO A 81 -11.41 2.83 5.51
N ASP A 82 -11.09 1.59 5.93
CA ASP A 82 -11.38 1.12 7.29
C ASP A 82 -10.52 1.85 8.37
N PHE A 83 -9.60 2.71 7.94
CA PHE A 83 -8.65 3.48 8.76
C PHE A 83 -8.79 4.98 8.50
N ASP A 84 -9.98 5.45 8.12
CA ASP A 84 -10.28 6.88 8.07
C ASP A 84 -9.95 7.57 9.41
N GLY A 85 -9.22 8.69 9.33
CA GLY A 85 -8.72 9.43 10.50
C GLY A 85 -7.42 8.89 11.10
N TRP A 86 -6.78 7.92 10.46
CA TRP A 86 -5.43 7.47 10.77
C TRP A 86 -4.41 8.09 9.80
N ASP A 87 -3.17 8.21 10.27
CA ASP A 87 -2.05 8.68 9.45
C ASP A 87 -1.19 7.51 8.94
N ILE A 88 -0.48 7.78 7.84
CA ILE A 88 0.58 6.90 7.34
C ILE A 88 1.86 7.21 8.10
N HIS A 89 2.29 6.26 8.93
CA HIS A 89 3.54 6.39 9.68
C HIS A 89 4.77 6.13 8.79
N CYS A 90 4.73 5.06 8.00
CA CYS A 90 5.78 4.77 7.03
C CYS A 90 5.30 3.88 5.88
N VAL A 91 6.01 3.99 4.75
CA VAL A 91 5.84 3.10 3.58
C VAL A 91 7.21 2.63 3.11
N GLY A 92 7.27 1.39 2.63
CA GLY A 92 8.47 0.83 2.06
C GLY A 92 8.12 -0.21 1.00
N ILE A 93 8.89 -0.24 -0.08
CA ILE A 93 8.71 -1.21 -1.15
C ILE A 93 9.99 -2.02 -1.33
N GLY A 94 9.86 -3.33 -1.16
CA GLY A 94 10.90 -4.31 -1.44
C GLY A 94 10.80 -4.82 -2.88
N LYS A 95 11.47 -5.94 -3.16
CA LYS A 95 11.48 -6.53 -4.50
C LYS A 95 10.09 -7.03 -4.94
N TYR A 96 9.35 -7.67 -4.04
CA TYR A 96 8.03 -8.26 -4.32
C TYR A 96 6.97 -7.97 -3.25
N GLU A 97 7.26 -7.02 -2.35
CA GLU A 97 6.38 -6.73 -1.22
C GLU A 97 6.34 -5.22 -0.98
N LEU A 98 5.15 -4.71 -0.71
CA LEU A 98 4.89 -3.38 -0.18
C LEU A 98 4.57 -3.53 1.32
N ALA A 99 5.24 -2.74 2.14
CA ALA A 99 4.94 -2.57 3.56
C ALA A 99 4.35 -1.17 3.82
N VAL A 100 3.24 -1.10 4.54
CA VAL A 100 2.59 0.17 4.95
C VAL A 100 2.26 0.09 6.44
N ALA A 101 2.74 1.06 7.22
CA ALA A 101 2.35 1.20 8.62
C ALA A 101 1.43 2.41 8.80
N LEU A 102 0.31 2.19 9.49
CA LEU A 102 -0.62 3.24 9.89
C LEU A 102 -0.65 3.38 11.41
N THR A 103 -0.86 4.60 11.87
CA THR A 103 -1.04 4.93 13.30
C THR A 103 -2.30 5.76 13.48
N LYS A 104 -3.01 5.54 14.57
CA LYS A 104 -4.17 6.34 14.93
C LYS A 104 -3.72 7.74 15.35
N ASN A 105 -4.40 8.78 14.87
CA ASN A 105 -4.13 10.15 15.29
C ASN A 105 -4.66 10.32 16.72
N ASN A 106 -3.80 10.81 17.62
CA ASN A 106 -4.15 11.10 19.02
C ASN A 106 -4.96 12.40 19.14
#